data_AF-A0A973FD50-F1
#
_entry.id   AF-A0A973FD50-F1
#
_cell.length_a   1.000
_cell.length_b   1.000
_cell.length_c   1.000
_cell.angle_alpha   90.00
_cell.angle_beta   90.00
_cell.angle_gamma   90.00
#
_symmetry.space_group_name_H-M   'P 1'
#
loop_
_entity.id
_entity.type
_entity.pdbx_description
1 polymer ?
#
loop_
_entity_poly.entity_id
_entity_poly.type
_entity_poly.pdbx_seq_one_letter_code
_entity_poly.pdbx_strand_id
1 'polypeptide(L)'
;ENLPQTQRLAAGESALAQCSMLTSPGEPVYALWHRQWKDLAEMAKTIPIEDEGTCQLQLWHYDPALFAVAGRVDPFSLYLSLQQERDERIESALEEMMEKLEW
;
A
#
# COMPACT_ATOMS: atom_id res chain seq x y z
N GLU A 1 -2.18 4.37 -14.23
CA GLU A 1 -3.23 5.37 -13.88
C GLU A 1 -4.72 4.91 -13.85
N ASN A 2 -5.13 3.72 -14.32
CA ASN A 2 -6.57 3.36 -14.46
C ASN A 2 -7.21 2.57 -13.30
N LEU A 3 -6.71 2.68 -12.06
CA LEU A 3 -7.42 2.07 -10.92
C LEU A 3 -8.65 2.93 -10.56
N PRO A 4 -9.85 2.34 -10.41
CA PRO A 4 -11.03 3.08 -9.97
C PRO A 4 -10.78 3.72 -8.60
N GLN A 5 -11.15 5.01 -8.43
CA GLN A 5 -10.83 5.79 -7.23
C GLN A 5 -11.34 5.14 -5.93
N THR A 6 -12.47 4.44 -6.02
CA THR A 6 -13.09 3.69 -4.91
C THR A 6 -12.25 2.49 -4.43
N GLN A 7 -11.21 2.08 -5.16
CA GLN A 7 -10.33 0.96 -4.82
C GLN A 7 -8.87 1.40 -4.59
N ARG A 8 -8.57 2.70 -4.57
CA ARG A 8 -7.21 3.20 -4.32
C ARG A 8 -6.95 3.35 -2.83
N LEU A 9 -6.76 2.22 -2.15
CA LEU A 9 -6.26 2.22 -0.77
C LEU A 9 -4.75 2.24 -0.81
N ALA A 10 -4.14 3.29 -0.25
CA ALA A 10 -2.69 3.36 -0.14
C ALA A 10 -2.19 2.19 0.71
N ALA A 11 -1.11 1.55 0.25
CA ALA A 11 -0.44 0.43 0.91
C ALA A 11 1.07 0.59 0.88
N GLY A 12 1.81 -0.32 1.51
CA GLY A 12 3.27 -0.31 1.54
C GLY A 12 3.86 1.06 1.87
N GLU A 13 4.94 1.44 1.18
CA GLU A 13 5.62 2.73 1.40
C GLU A 13 4.71 3.94 1.16
N SER A 14 3.71 3.85 0.27
CA SER A 14 2.76 4.95 0.06
C SER A 14 1.86 5.18 1.27
N ALA A 15 1.40 4.12 1.93
CA ALA A 15 0.64 4.27 3.17
C ALA A 15 1.53 4.78 4.31
N LEU A 16 2.76 4.27 4.39
CA LEU A 16 3.70 4.66 5.44
C LEU A 16 4.15 6.13 5.30
N ALA A 17 4.39 6.61 4.08
CA ALA A 17 4.68 8.01 3.80
C ALA A 17 3.52 8.95 4.18
N GLN A 18 2.27 8.49 4.15
CA GLN A 18 1.12 9.30 4.56
C GLN A 18 1.00 9.46 6.08
N CYS A 19 1.63 8.60 6.89
CA CYS A 19 1.57 8.65 8.35
C CYS A 19 2.93 8.91 9.03
N SER A 20 3.99 9.15 8.25
CA SER A 20 5.35 9.40 8.73
C SER A 20 6.00 10.56 7.97
N MET A 21 7.29 10.82 8.24
CA MET A 21 8.10 11.78 7.49
C MET A 21 8.80 11.15 6.27
N LEU A 22 8.45 9.92 5.89
CA LEU A 22 9.01 9.30 4.69
C LEU A 22 8.58 10.03 3.42
N THR A 23 9.53 10.14 2.50
CA THR A 23 9.23 10.57 1.14
C THR A 23 8.32 9.54 0.47
N SER A 24 7.31 10.00 -0.27
CA SER A 24 6.49 9.11 -1.08
C SER A 24 7.35 8.36 -2.10
N PRO A 25 7.05 7.07 -2.35
CA PRO A 25 7.78 6.30 -3.35
C PRO A 25 7.57 6.87 -4.76
N GLY A 26 8.52 6.60 -5.67
CA GLY A 26 8.42 7.02 -7.07
C GLY A 26 7.21 6.39 -7.77
N GLU A 27 6.92 5.12 -7.46
CA GLU A 27 5.68 4.46 -7.83
C GLU A 27 4.72 4.39 -6.64
N PRO A 28 3.50 4.94 -6.75
CA PRO A 28 2.52 4.79 -5.69
C PRO A 28 2.13 3.31 -5.52
N VAL A 29 1.96 2.91 -4.28
CA VAL A 29 1.64 1.54 -3.88
C VAL A 29 0.22 1.48 -3.36
N TYR A 30 -0.60 0.60 -3.93
CA TYR A 30 -1.99 0.40 -3.56
C TYR A 30 -2.27 -1.05 -3.16
N ALA A 31 -3.25 -1.27 -2.29
CA ALA A 31 -3.77 -2.58 -1.97
C ALA A 31 -5.04 -2.89 -2.76
N LEU A 32 -5.14 -4.12 -3.25
CA LEU A 32 -6.32 -4.65 -3.92
C LEU A 32 -6.65 -6.04 -3.38
N TRP A 33 -7.93 -6.36 -3.25
CA TRP A 33 -8.32 -7.73 -2.94
C TRP A 33 -7.99 -8.65 -4.12
N HIS A 34 -7.30 -9.77 -3.87
CA HIS A 34 -6.93 -10.71 -4.93
C HIS A 34 -8.13 -11.23 -5.75
N ARG A 35 -9.35 -11.24 -5.19
CA ARG A 35 -10.54 -11.65 -5.96
C ARG A 35 -10.97 -10.60 -6.99
N GLN A 36 -10.74 -9.32 -6.71
CA GLN A 36 -11.01 -8.21 -7.64
C GLN A 36 -9.92 -8.09 -8.72
N TRP A 37 -8.74 -8.66 -8.49
CA TRP A 37 -7.67 -8.68 -9.48
C TRP A 37 -8.09 -9.34 -10.79
N LYS A 38 -8.93 -10.38 -10.76
CA LYS A 38 -9.36 -11.08 -11.98
C LYS A 38 -10.05 -10.15 -12.97
N ASP A 39 -10.93 -9.27 -12.48
CA ASP A 39 -11.67 -8.33 -13.31
C ASP A 39 -10.77 -7.19 -13.82
N LEU A 40 -9.80 -6.78 -13.00
CA LEU A 40 -8.84 -5.71 -13.34
C LEU A 40 -7.71 -6.19 -14.25
N ALA A 41 -7.30 -7.45 -14.16
CA ALA A 41 -6.19 -8.02 -14.93
C ALA A 41 -6.46 -8.01 -16.43
N GLU A 42 -7.73 -8.07 -16.85
CA GLU A 42 -8.10 -7.97 -18.27
C GLU A 42 -7.86 -6.56 -18.84
N MET A 43 -7.87 -5.54 -17.99
CA MET A 43 -7.67 -4.13 -18.37
C MET A 43 -6.29 -3.59 -17.99
N ALA A 44 -5.61 -4.26 -17.04
CA ALA A 44 -4.32 -3.84 -16.52
C ALA A 44 -3.18 -4.37 -17.39
N LYS A 45 -2.23 -3.48 -17.71
CA LYS A 45 -0.98 -3.86 -18.35
C LYS A 45 0.10 -4.03 -17.28
N THR A 46 0.67 -5.22 -17.16
CA THR A 46 1.85 -5.43 -16.32
C THR A 46 3.05 -4.75 -16.98
N ILE A 47 3.71 -3.87 -16.23
CA ILE A 47 4.91 -3.17 -16.68
C ILE A 47 6.08 -3.75 -15.88
N PRO A 48 7.11 -4.30 -16.56
CA PRO A 48 8.18 -5.05 -15.89
C PRO A 48 9.26 -4.17 -15.23
N ILE A 49 9.21 -2.86 -15.44
CA ILE A 49 10.19 -1.88 -14.99
C ILE A 49 9.42 -0.68 -14.44
N GLU A 50 9.96 -0.04 -13.41
CA GLU A 50 9.44 1.22 -12.90
C GLU A 50 9.43 2.28 -14.00
N ASP A 51 8.28 2.94 -14.21
CA ASP A 51 8.09 3.94 -15.27
C ASP A 51 7.17 5.07 -14.79
N GLU A 52 7.15 6.21 -15.46
CA GLU A 52 6.27 7.30 -15.03
C GLU A 52 4.78 6.95 -15.25
N GLY A 53 3.93 7.17 -14.23
CA GLY A 53 2.48 6.90 -14.30
C GLY A 53 2.08 5.45 -14.01
N THR A 54 3.02 4.61 -13.59
CA THR A 54 2.78 3.25 -13.09
C THR A 54 2.42 3.28 -11.60
N CYS A 55 2.07 2.11 -11.08
CA CYS A 55 1.82 1.91 -9.66
C CYS A 55 2.09 0.46 -9.29
N GLN A 56 2.50 0.22 -8.05
CA GLN A 56 2.61 -1.13 -7.51
C GLN A 56 1.29 -1.55 -6.86
N LEU A 57 0.88 -2.79 -7.10
CA LEU A 57 -0.32 -3.37 -6.53
C LEU A 57 0.04 -4.52 -5.61
N GLN A 58 -0.29 -4.37 -4.34
CA GLN A 58 -0.26 -5.46 -3.37
C GLN A 58 -1.58 -6.22 -3.41
N LEU A 59 -1.53 -7.50 -3.79
CA LEU A 59 -2.71 -8.36 -3.82
C LEU A 59 -2.93 -9.01 -2.44
N TRP A 60 -3.97 -8.58 -1.75
CA TRP A 60 -4.26 -9.01 -0.38
C TRP A 60 -5.24 -10.18 -0.35
N HIS A 61 -5.11 -11.03 0.68
CA HIS A 61 -5.96 -12.22 0.83
C HIS A 61 -7.40 -11.90 1.21
N TYR A 62 -7.62 -10.73 1.82
CA TYR A 62 -8.92 -10.19 2.21
C TYR A 62 -9.15 -8.81 1.56
N ASP A 63 -10.36 -8.27 1.69
CA ASP A 63 -10.70 -6.96 1.16
C ASP A 63 -10.11 -5.85 2.08
N PRO A 64 -9.09 -5.09 1.63
CA PRO A 64 -8.46 -4.06 2.44
C PRO A 64 -9.43 -2.95 2.86
N ALA A 65 -10.55 -2.76 2.16
CA ALA A 65 -11.56 -1.76 2.53
C ALA A 65 -12.28 -2.07 3.85
N LEU A 66 -12.24 -3.32 4.32
CA LEU A 66 -12.89 -3.73 5.58
C LEU A 66 -12.28 -3.06 6.81
N PHE A 67 -10.99 -2.77 6.76
CA PHE A 67 -10.23 -2.20 7.89
C PHE A 67 -9.52 -0.89 7.52
N ALA A 68 -9.78 -0.36 6.33
CA ALA A 68 -9.15 0.86 5.85
C ALA A 68 -9.45 2.05 6.76
N VAL A 69 -8.43 2.87 7.00
CA VAL A 69 -8.53 4.09 7.81
C VAL A 69 -7.99 5.25 6.99
N ALA A 70 -8.79 6.31 6.80
CA ALA A 70 -8.34 7.54 6.13
C ALA A 70 -7.68 7.31 4.73
N GLY A 71 -8.21 6.38 3.94
CA GLY A 71 -7.73 6.12 2.57
C GLY A 71 -6.47 5.24 2.45
N ARG A 72 -6.01 4.67 3.56
CA ARG A 72 -4.91 3.70 3.62
C ARG A 72 -5.38 2.38 4.25
N VAL A 73 -4.63 1.31 3.99
CA VAL A 73 -4.81 0.01 4.66
C VAL A 73 -4.65 0.15 6.19
N ASP A 74 -5.14 -0.83 6.94
CA ASP A 74 -5.02 -0.79 8.40
C ASP A 74 -3.54 -0.81 8.86
N PRO A 75 -3.20 -0.13 9.96
CA PRO A 75 -1.81 -0.02 10.42
C PRO A 75 -1.14 -1.36 10.74
N PHE A 76 -1.88 -2.34 11.28
CA PHE A 76 -1.30 -3.65 11.64
C PHE A 76 -0.92 -4.45 10.40
N SER A 77 -1.80 -4.48 9.40
CA SER A 77 -1.52 -5.17 8.15
C SER A 77 -0.49 -4.43 7.31
N LEU A 78 -0.45 -3.09 7.38
CA LEU A 78 0.64 -2.31 6.82
C LEU A 78 1.99 -2.74 7.43
N TYR A 79 2.06 -2.80 8.77
CA TYR A 79 3.26 -3.24 9.47
C TYR A 79 3.69 -4.64 9.03
N LEU A 80 2.76 -5.61 9.01
CA LEU A 80 3.06 -6.97 8.57
C LEU A 80 3.50 -7.04 7.09
N SER A 81 2.98 -6.16 6.23
CA SER A 81 3.36 -6.11 4.81
C SER A 81 4.79 -5.63 4.58
N LEU A 82 5.32 -4.80 5.48
CA LEU A 82 6.65 -4.18 5.39
C LEU A 82 7.64 -4.72 6.43
N GLN A 83 7.24 -5.64 7.31
CA GLN A 83 8.08 -6.14 8.41
C GLN A 83 9.41 -6.78 7.96
N GLN A 84 9.47 -7.28 6.72
CA GLN A 84 10.69 -7.86 6.17
C GLN A 84 11.56 -6.87 5.40
N GLU A 85 11.15 -5.61 5.30
CA GLU A 85 11.99 -4.60 4.64
C GLU A 85 13.20 -4.21 5.48
N ARG A 86 14.30 -3.95 4.78
CA ARG A 86 15.62 -3.68 5.40
C ARG A 86 16.08 -2.23 5.30
N ASP A 87 15.23 -1.35 4.76
CA ASP A 87 15.52 0.08 4.76
C ASP A 87 15.28 0.63 6.17
N GLU A 88 16.34 1.09 6.82
CA GLU A 88 16.30 1.64 8.19
C GLU A 88 15.27 2.78 8.34
N ARG A 89 14.99 3.52 7.25
CA ARG A 89 13.98 4.59 7.26
C ARG A 89 12.56 4.02 7.31
N ILE A 90 12.33 2.90 6.64
CA ILE A 90 11.04 2.19 6.68
C ILE A 90 10.84 1.58 8.07
N GLU A 91 11.86 0.90 8.60
CA GLU A 91 11.82 0.32 9.94
C GLU A 91 11.48 1.37 11.01
N SER A 92 12.20 2.51 11.00
CA SER A 92 11.96 3.60 11.96
C SER A 92 10.55 4.19 11.83
N ALA A 93 10.05 4.38 10.61
CA ALA A 93 8.69 4.89 10.39
C ALA A 93 7.60 3.89 10.82
N LEU A 94 7.85 2.59 10.66
CA LEU A 94 6.95 1.53 11.13
C LEU A 94 6.88 1.53 12.66
N GLU A 95 8.02 1.63 13.34
CA GLU A 95 8.06 1.72 14.81
C GLU A 95 7.29 2.94 15.33
N GLU A 96 7.55 4.12 14.77
CA GLU A 96 6.86 5.37 15.15
C GLU A 96 5.34 5.27 14.90
N MET A 97 4.93 4.65 13.80
CA MET A 97 3.50 4.42 13.51
C MET A 97 2.87 3.53 14.58
N MET A 98 3.54 2.44 14.98
CA MET A 98 3.02 1.49 15.96
C MET A 98 2.97 2.08 17.38
N GLU A 99 3.91 2.93 17.75
CA GLU A 99 3.91 3.63 19.05
C GLU A 99 2.72 4.61 19.21
N LYS A 100 2.24 5.17 18.10
CA LYS A 100 1.09 6.10 18.09
C LYS A 100 -0.27 5.42 18.17
N LEU A 101 -0.33 4.08 18.04
CA LEU A 101 -1.57 3.35 18.14
C LEU A 101 -1.97 3.21 19.61
N GLU A 102 -3.09 3.82 19.98
CA GLU A 102 -3.72 3.59 21.28
C GLU A 102 -4.47 2.25 21.25
N TRP A 103 -4.21 1.39 22.25
CA TRP A 103 -4.78 0.05 22.39
C TRP A 103 -6.03 0.04 23.27
#